data_AF-A0A6G0FKR5-F1
#
_entry.id   AF-A0A6G0FKR5-F1
#
_cell.length_a   1.000
_cell.length_b   1.000
_cell.length_c   1.000
_cell.angle_alpha   90.00
_cell.angle_beta   90.00
_cell.angle_gamma   90.00
#
_symmetry.space_group_name_H-M   'P 1'
#
loop_
_entity.id
_entity.type
_entity.pdbx_description
1 polymer ?
#
loop_
_entity_poly.entity_id
_entity_poly.type
_entity_poly.pdbx_seq_one_letter_code
_entity_poly.pdbx_strand_id
1 'polypeptide(L)' 'MALRGGIQAGTLSILVNCQGRGTLTVSGEPVGMSFPLECVEGEVSGTLNQLSQKRARDHGTVHVAAPSGVRWALTVGR' A
#
# COMPACT_ATOMS: atom_id res chain seq x y z
N MET A 1 8.46 -3.91 0.65
CA MET A 1 8.08 -5.07 1.49
C MET A 1 7.68 -6.22 0.60
N ALA A 2 8.40 -7.35 0.68
CA ALA A 2 8.03 -8.56 -0.05
C ALA A 2 6.82 -9.26 0.60
N LEU A 3 5.87 -9.70 -0.22
CA LEU A 3 4.69 -10.44 0.19
C LEU A 3 5.04 -11.94 0.24
N ARG A 4 5.35 -12.47 1.43
CA ARG A 4 5.75 -13.88 1.61
C ARG A 4 4.67 -14.84 1.12
N GLY A 5 4.99 -15.78 0.24
CA GLY A 5 3.99 -16.66 -0.40
C GLY A 5 3.22 -16.00 -1.56
N GLY A 6 3.67 -14.83 -2.02
CA GLY A 6 3.14 -14.16 -3.20
C GLY A 6 1.78 -13.50 -2.99
N ILE A 7 1.01 -13.44 -4.08
CA ILE A 7 -0.33 -12.85 -4.16
C ILE A 7 -1.30 -13.97 -4.54
N GLN A 8 -2.35 -14.16 -3.75
CA GLN A 8 -3.37 -15.17 -4.01
C GLN A 8 -4.39 -14.66 -5.04
N ALA A 9 -5.11 -15.59 -5.68
CA ALA A 9 -6.34 -15.22 -6.39
C ALA A 9 -7.40 -14.80 -5.35
N GLY A 10 -8.22 -13.80 -5.68
CA GLY A 10 -9.14 -13.19 -4.72
C GLY A 10 -8.78 -11.73 -4.44
N THR A 11 -9.05 -11.24 -3.23
CA THR A 11 -8.91 -9.82 -2.90
C THR A 11 -7.58 -9.54 -2.21
N LEU A 12 -6.72 -8.75 -2.86
CA LEU A 12 -5.58 -8.10 -2.20
C LEU A 12 -6.05 -6.79 -1.59
N SER A 13 -5.98 -6.66 -0.26
CA SER A 13 -6.34 -5.45 0.49
C SER A 13 -5.10 -4.76 1.00
N ILE A 14 -4.99 -3.45 0.78
CA ILE A 14 -3.87 -2.62 1.22
C ILE A 14 -4.45 -1.43 1.98
N LEU A 15 -4.25 -1.44 3.29
CA LEU A 15 -4.56 -0.33 4.17
C LEU A 15 -3.28 0.43 4.45
N VAL A 16 -3.29 1.73 4.22
CA VAL A 16 -2.19 2.61 4.60
C VAL A 16 -2.74 3.77 5.41
N ASN A 17 -2.05 4.08 6.50
CA ASN A 17 -2.28 5.27 7.30
C ASN A 17 -1.01 6.12 7.29
N CYS A 18 -1.16 7.44 7.28
CA CYS A 18 -0.04 8.36 7.39
C CYS A 18 -0.37 9.62 8.19
N GLN A 19 0.66 10.24 8.74
CA GLN A 19 0.59 11.50 9.48
C GLN A 19 1.82 12.36 9.17
N GLY A 20 1.61 13.67 9.09
CA GLY A 20 2.62 14.67 8.74
C GLY A 20 2.41 15.21 7.34
N ARG A 21 2.81 16.45 7.09
CA ARG A 21 2.59 17.11 5.79
C ARG A 21 3.36 16.43 4.65
N GLY A 22 2.65 15.97 3.62
CA GLY A 22 3.24 15.48 2.39
C GLY A 22 2.35 14.53 1.61
N THR A 23 2.90 13.92 0.57
CA THR A 23 2.21 12.87 -0.22
C THR A 23 3.00 11.58 -0.12
N LEU A 24 2.33 10.53 0.34
CA LEU A 24 2.85 9.16 0.34
C LEU A 24 2.36 8.45 -0.92
N THR A 25 3.22 7.69 -1.58
CA THR A 25 2.85 6.84 -2.73
C THR A 25 3.04 5.38 -2.36
N VAL A 26 2.01 4.58 -2.57
CA VAL A 26 2.06 3.11 -2.46
C VAL A 26 2.05 2.51 -3.86
N SER A 27 2.98 1.61 -4.15
CA SER A 27 2.97 0.83 -5.39
C SER A 27 3.08 -0.67 -5.12
N GLY A 28 2.50 -1.48 -6.02
CA GLY A 28 2.43 -2.92 -5.90
C GLY A 28 2.78 -3.63 -7.21
N GLU A 29 3.79 -4.50 -7.14
CA GLU A 29 4.25 -5.33 -8.26
C GLU A 29 3.93 -6.82 -8.00
N PRO A 30 3.67 -7.63 -9.05
CA PRO A 30 3.61 -7.28 -10.47
C PRO A 30 2.22 -6.78 -10.93
N VAL A 31 1.32 -6.47 -9.99
CA VAL A 31 -0.09 -6.17 -10.28
C VAL A 31 -0.33 -4.75 -10.84
N GLY A 32 0.73 -3.95 -10.98
CA GLY A 32 0.67 -2.62 -11.60
C GLY A 32 -0.13 -1.60 -10.79
N MET A 33 -0.27 -1.82 -9.48
CA MET A 33 -1.00 -0.90 -8.61
C MET A 33 -0.10 0.28 -8.23
N SER A 34 -0.62 1.50 -8.29
CA SER A 34 0.03 2.68 -7.72
C SER A 34 -1.01 3.70 -7.32
N PHE A 35 -0.94 4.23 -6.10
CA PHE A 35 -1.85 5.29 -5.66
C PHE A 35 -1.16 6.24 -4.67
N PRO A 36 -1.43 7.56 -4.77
CA PRO A 36 -1.03 8.52 -3.77
C PRO A 36 -2.01 8.55 -2.59
N LEU A 37 -1.52 8.97 -1.43
CA LEU A 37 -2.31 9.38 -0.27
C LEU A 37 -1.74 10.72 0.23
N GLU A 38 -2.59 11.73 0.33
CA GLU A 38 -2.24 12.97 1.00
C GLU A 38 -2.21 12.75 2.52
N CYS A 39 -1.14 13.23 3.14
CA CYS A 39 -0.89 13.15 4.56
C CYS A 39 -0.94 14.57 5.14
N VAL A 40 -1.73 14.75 6.20
CA VAL A 40 -1.99 16.05 6.82
C VAL A 40 -1.19 16.19 8.11
N GLU A 41 -0.75 17.41 8.39
CA GLU A 41 -0.06 17.74 9.65
C GLU A 41 -1.02 17.65 10.83
N GLY A 42 -0.64 16.98 11.92
CA GLY A 42 -1.45 16.88 13.13
C GLY A 42 -2.61 15.87 13.08
N GLU A 43 -2.88 15.25 11.93
CA GLU A 43 -3.97 14.30 11.74
C GLU A 43 -3.49 13.00 11.08
N VAL A 44 -4.21 11.89 11.33
CA VAL A 44 -3.94 10.63 10.64
C VAL A 44 -4.90 10.51 9.46
N SER A 45 -4.35 10.49 8.25
CA SER A 45 -5.06 10.20 7.02
C SER A 45 -4.91 8.71 6.68
N GLY A 46 -5.92 8.11 6.06
CA GLY A 46 -5.86 6.68 5.71
C GLY A 46 -6.69 6.32 4.50
N THR A 47 -6.30 5.24 3.82
CA THR A 47 -7.06 4.67 2.71
C THR A 47 -6.94 3.15 2.68
N LEU A 48 -8.02 2.49 2.27
CA LEU A 48 -8.07 1.07 1.99
C LEU A 48 -8.30 0.87 0.49
N ASN A 49 -7.30 0.31 -0.19
CA ASN A 49 -7.43 -0.11 -1.58
C ASN A 49 -7.55 -1.62 -1.68
N GLN A 50 -8.51 -2.06 -2.51
CA GLN A 50 -8.78 -3.47 -2.73
C GLN A 50 -8.67 -3.79 -4.22
N LEU A 51 -7.90 -4.83 -4.54
CA LEU A 51 -7.70 -5.29 -5.91
C LEU A 51 -8.13 -6.75 -6.03
N SER A 52 -9.05 -6.99 -6.96
CA SER A 52 -9.47 -8.35 -7.32
C SER A 52 -8.46 -8.98 -8.28
N GLN A 53 -7.71 -9.95 -7.75
CA GLN A 53 -6.72 -10.73 -8.48
C GLN A 53 -7.38 -11.94 -9.11
N LYS A 54 -7.42 -11.96 -10.45
CA LYS A 54 -7.99 -13.10 -11.20
C LYS A 54 -7.13 -14.36 -11.13
N ARG A 55 -5.83 -14.21 -10.85
CA ARG A 55 -4.85 -15.30 -10.86
C ARG A 55 -3.82 -15.04 -9.77
N ALA A 56 -3.31 -16.11 -9.16
CA ALA A 56 -2.21 -16.01 -8.22
C ALA A 56 -0.90 -15.57 -8.89
N ARG A 57 0.04 -15.08 -8.09
CA ARG A 57 1.42 -14.73 -8.44
C ARG A 57 2.33 -15.29 -7.35
N ASP A 58 3.39 -15.98 -7.75
CA ASP A 58 4.32 -16.62 -6.78
C ASP A 58 5.15 -15.60 -5.99
N HIS A 59 5.17 -14.34 -6.46
CA HIS A 59 5.84 -13.22 -5.83
C HIS A 59 4.95 -11.98 -5.85
N GLY A 60 5.25 -11.06 -4.93
CA GLY A 60 4.66 -9.73 -4.92
C GLY A 60 5.44 -8.82 -3.99
N THR A 61 5.48 -7.54 -4.31
CA THR A 61 6.15 -6.53 -3.48
C THR A 61 5.29 -5.29 -3.38
N VAL A 62 5.20 -4.72 -2.18
CA VAL A 62 4.61 -3.40 -1.95
C VAL A 62 5.72 -2.41 -1.60
N HIS A 63 5.80 -1.31 -2.33
CA HIS A 63 6.73 -0.22 -2.06
C HIS A 63 5.97 0.98 -1.51
N VAL A 64 6.62 1.69 -0.59
CA VAL A 64 6.11 2.93 -0.01
C VAL A 64 7.19 3.98 -0.18
N ALA A 65 6.85 5.08 -0.84
CA ALA A 65 7.68 6.27 -0.94
C ALA A 65 6.98 7.40 -0.17
N ALA A 66 7.67 8.00 0.78
CA ALA A 66 7.14 9.08 1.59
C ALA A 66 8.25 10.10 1.93
N PRO A 67 7.92 11.40 2.07
CA PRO A 67 8.84 12.39 2.60
C PRO A 67 9.32 12.01 4.01
N SER A 68 10.53 12.44 4.39
CA SER A 68 11.14 12.09 5.69
C SER A 68 10.34 12.56 6.91
N GLY A 69 9.52 13.60 6.78
CA GLY A 69 8.63 14.10 7.82
C GLY A 69 7.33 13.32 7.98
N VAL A 70 7.02 12.39 7.06
CA VAL A 70 5.77 11.61 7.08
C VAL A 70 6.00 10.29 7.81
N ARG A 71 5.23 10.06 8.86
CA ARG A 71 5.13 8.76 9.53
C ARG A 71 4.02 7.96 8.89
N TRP A 72 4.21 6.66 8.74
CA TRP A 72 3.23 5.81 8.07
C TRP A 72 3.21 4.39 8.63
N ALA A 73 2.08 3.73 8.43
CA ALA A 73 1.86 2.32 8.72
C ALA A 73 1.11 1.67 7.56
N LEU A 74 1.52 0.45 7.21
CA LEU A 74 0.96 -0.31 6.10
C LEU A 74 0.49 -1.68 6.60
N THR A 75 -0.71 -2.09 6.22
CA THR A 75 -1.22 -3.45 6.41
C THR A 75 -1.61 -4.03 5.05
N VAL A 76 -1.23 -5.28 4.82
CA VAL A 76 -1.58 -6.04 3.60
C VAL A 76 -2.34 -7.30 4.00
N GLY A 77 -3.56 -7.43 3.49
CA GLY A 77 -4.42 -8.60 3.63
C GLY A 77 -4.62 -9.28 2.28
N ARG A 78 -4.70 -10.61 2.26
CA ARG A 78 -4.68 -11.44 1.06
C ARG A 78 -5.28 -12.80 1.35
#